data_AF-A0A965UXV0-F1
#
_entry.id   AF-A0A965UXV0-F1
#
_cell.length_a   1.000
_cell.length_b   1.000
_cell.length_c   1.000
_cell.angle_alpha   90.00
_cell.angle_beta   90.00
_cell.angle_gamma   90.00
#
_symmetry.space_group_name_H-M   'P 1'
#
loop_
_entity.id
_entity.type
_entity.pdbx_description
1 polymer ?
#
loop_
_entity_poly.entity_id
_entity_poly.type
_entity_poly.pdbx_seq_one_letter_code
_entity_poly.pdbx_strand_id
1 'polypeptide(L)'
;RYTHSYPHCWRSKTPIVFRAVEQLFIRVDSIRSAALQAATDVEWVPAWGRTRMTSTVEARADWCISRQRTWGVPVPVFYDAAGQPLLDAASARKVADIVEARGTNVWFEQDDAWWQAELGLPTGAVRRLDTLDVWIDSGVSHQAVLRRHPELHFPADVYIEATDQHRGWFQSSLLTAVALEGAAPYRTVITHGFVVDKDTRKKVSKSAQGTYVKPMDAAHFVEKYGADVVRLWAASVEFTHEVPFSEESFSLLTDAYRQFRNVLRILLANLHDMPPGGATLDGATTVDLWMLSRLQDVISLCTEAYKAYDFRRVFQTLNQFCTVDLSAIYVDLTKNRLY
;
A
#
# COMPACT_ATOMS: atom_id res chain seq x y z
N ARG A 1 -16.01 -8.30 -44.65
CA ARG A 1 -15.94 -7.53 -43.38
C ARG A 1 -15.78 -8.54 -42.25
N TYR A 2 -14.75 -8.43 -41.42
CA TYR A 2 -14.45 -9.40 -40.37
C TYR A 2 -14.50 -8.73 -39.00
N THR A 3 -15.14 -9.36 -38.02
CA THR A 3 -15.24 -8.84 -36.66
C THR A 3 -14.16 -9.50 -35.80
N HIS A 4 -13.31 -8.70 -35.18
CA HIS A 4 -12.25 -9.19 -34.28
C HIS A 4 -12.02 -8.20 -33.14
N SER A 5 -11.31 -8.65 -32.10
CA SER A 5 -10.89 -7.77 -31.00
C SER A 5 -9.83 -6.78 -31.48
N TYR A 6 -10.02 -5.50 -31.17
CA TYR A 6 -9.08 -4.41 -31.50
C TYR A 6 -8.85 -3.54 -30.26
N PRO A 7 -7.62 -3.07 -30.00
CA PRO A 7 -7.33 -2.27 -28.83
C PRO A 7 -8.01 -0.88 -28.92
N HIS A 8 -8.56 -0.44 -27.79
CA HIS A 8 -9.21 0.85 -27.66
C HIS A 8 -8.66 1.58 -26.43
N CYS A 9 -8.63 2.91 -26.49
CA CYS A 9 -8.25 3.72 -25.34
C CYS A 9 -9.23 3.45 -24.20
N TRP A 10 -8.72 3.02 -23.04
CA TRP A 10 -9.57 2.62 -21.92
C TRP A 10 -10.43 3.76 -21.37
N ARG A 11 -10.02 5.02 -21.59
CA ARG A 11 -10.73 6.24 -21.16
C ARG A 11 -11.69 6.77 -22.23
N SER A 12 -11.23 7.05 -23.44
CA SER A 12 -12.06 7.65 -24.51
C SER A 12 -12.86 6.64 -25.33
N LYS A 13 -12.56 5.34 -25.19
CA LYS A 13 -13.17 4.23 -25.95
C LYS A 13 -12.98 4.33 -27.47
N THR A 14 -12.05 5.14 -27.94
CA THR A 14 -11.68 5.25 -29.37
C THR A 14 -10.66 4.17 -29.76
N PRO A 15 -10.68 3.65 -31.00
CA PRO A 15 -9.65 2.74 -31.50
C PRO A 15 -8.27 3.39 -31.39
N ILE A 16 -7.24 2.62 -31.02
CA ILE A 16 -5.86 3.12 -31.01
C ILE A 16 -5.11 2.66 -32.25
N VAL A 17 -4.17 3.47 -32.71
CA VAL A 17 -3.25 3.13 -33.80
C VAL A 17 -1.82 3.08 -33.27
N PHE A 18 -0.99 2.21 -33.84
CA PHE A 18 0.43 2.16 -33.52
C PHE A 18 1.18 3.15 -34.43
N ARG A 19 1.96 4.04 -33.83
CA ARG A 19 2.81 5.01 -34.52
C ARG A 19 4.15 5.10 -33.80
N ALA A 20 5.24 5.10 -34.55
CA ALA A 20 6.57 5.38 -34.00
C ALA A 20 6.66 6.87 -33.62
N VAL A 21 7.05 7.13 -32.38
CA VAL A 21 7.26 8.47 -31.82
C VAL A 21 8.52 8.45 -30.97
N GLU A 22 9.26 9.55 -30.95
CA GLU A 22 10.42 9.70 -30.08
C GLU A 22 9.98 9.78 -28.63
N GLN A 23 10.55 8.93 -27.78
CA GLN A 23 10.29 8.85 -26.35
C GLN A 23 11.60 8.58 -25.60
N LEU A 24 11.61 8.90 -24.31
CA LEU A 24 12.71 8.62 -23.40
C LEU A 24 12.44 7.31 -22.68
N PHE A 25 13.48 6.48 -22.60
CA PHE A 25 13.40 5.17 -21.98
C PHE A 25 14.51 4.99 -20.93
N ILE A 26 14.17 4.32 -19.83
CA ILE A 26 15.17 3.71 -18.97
C ILE A 26 15.44 2.30 -19.52
N ARG A 27 16.72 2.00 -19.77
CA ARG A 27 17.17 0.67 -20.17
C ARG A 27 17.05 -0.28 -18.98
N VAL A 28 15.95 -1.01 -18.91
CA VAL A 28 15.64 -1.92 -17.79
C VAL A 28 16.62 -3.09 -17.78
N ASP A 29 17.09 -3.49 -18.96
CA ASP A 29 18.00 -4.62 -19.09
C ASP A 29 19.30 -4.43 -18.28
N SER A 30 19.85 -3.22 -18.24
CA SER A 30 21.06 -2.92 -17.45
C SER A 30 20.88 -3.01 -15.93
N ILE A 31 19.64 -2.98 -15.42
CA ILE A 31 19.35 -3.08 -13.98
C ILE A 31 18.57 -4.35 -13.61
N ARG A 32 18.17 -5.15 -14.59
CA ARG A 32 17.27 -6.32 -14.41
C ARG A 32 17.87 -7.34 -13.45
N SER A 33 19.13 -7.73 -13.67
CA SER A 33 19.78 -8.76 -12.84
C SER A 33 19.89 -8.30 -11.38
N ALA A 34 20.32 -7.06 -11.14
CA ALA A 34 20.39 -6.49 -9.81
C ALA A 34 19.01 -6.39 -9.15
N ALA A 35 17.96 -6.05 -9.90
CA ALA A 35 16.60 -5.99 -9.38
C ALA A 35 16.05 -7.37 -8.99
N LEU A 36 16.34 -8.41 -9.77
CA LEU A 36 15.95 -9.79 -9.45
C LEU A 36 16.70 -10.33 -8.23
N GLN A 37 17.97 -9.97 -8.08
CA GLN A 37 18.76 -10.28 -6.87
C GLN A 37 18.18 -9.56 -5.65
N ALA A 38 17.97 -8.24 -5.74
CA ALA A 38 17.41 -7.47 -4.64
C ALA A 38 16.01 -7.98 -4.23
N ALA A 39 15.18 -8.42 -5.17
CA ALA A 39 13.87 -9.00 -4.88
C ALA A 39 13.93 -10.37 -4.19
N THR A 40 15.07 -11.07 -4.22
CA THR A 40 15.26 -12.37 -3.55
C THR A 40 15.40 -12.21 -2.03
N ASP A 41 15.99 -11.11 -1.59
CA ASP A 41 16.22 -10.83 -0.17
C ASP A 41 15.00 -10.21 0.53
N VAL A 42 13.96 -9.91 -0.24
CA VAL A 42 12.68 -9.38 0.26
C VAL A 42 11.79 -10.52 0.77
N GLU A 43 11.17 -10.32 1.92
CA GLU A 43 10.11 -11.19 2.41
C GLU A 43 8.79 -10.86 1.70
N TRP A 44 8.15 -11.86 1.09
CA TRP A 44 6.90 -11.68 0.36
C TRP A 44 5.74 -12.35 1.10
N VAL A 45 4.74 -11.57 1.48
CA VAL A 45 3.53 -12.05 2.14
C VAL A 45 2.33 -11.75 1.25
N PRO A 46 1.70 -12.75 0.60
CA PRO A 46 2.04 -14.18 0.62
C PRO A 46 3.25 -14.54 -0.26
N ALA A 47 3.83 -15.72 -0.02
CA ALA A 47 5.08 -16.17 -0.65
C ALA A 47 5.06 -16.19 -2.19
N TRP A 48 3.89 -16.40 -2.82
CA TRP A 48 3.76 -16.35 -4.28
C TRP A 48 4.07 -14.95 -4.86
N GLY A 49 4.02 -13.90 -4.03
CA GLY A 49 4.36 -12.53 -4.42
C GLY A 49 5.77 -12.42 -5.00
N ARG A 50 6.71 -13.25 -4.51
CA ARG A 50 8.07 -13.34 -5.04
C ARG A 50 8.05 -13.75 -6.52
N THR A 51 7.45 -14.88 -6.84
CA THR A 51 7.35 -15.40 -8.22
C THR A 51 6.66 -14.39 -9.14
N ARG A 52 5.64 -13.69 -8.64
CA ARG A 52 4.96 -12.65 -9.41
C ARG A 52 5.85 -11.44 -9.67
N MET A 53 6.63 -10.98 -8.68
CA MET A 53 7.59 -9.89 -8.88
C MET A 53 8.68 -10.31 -9.87
N THR A 54 9.31 -11.48 -9.66
CA THR A 54 10.35 -12.03 -10.53
C THR A 54 9.87 -12.09 -11.98
N SER A 55 8.75 -12.75 -12.25
CA SER A 55 8.21 -12.87 -13.61
C SER A 55 7.85 -11.52 -14.24
N THR A 56 7.36 -10.57 -13.44
CA THR A 56 7.04 -9.23 -13.93
C THR A 56 8.30 -8.43 -14.26
N VAL A 57 9.39 -8.59 -13.51
CA VAL A 57 10.69 -7.95 -13.81
C VAL A 57 11.37 -8.61 -14.99
N GLU A 58 11.35 -9.95 -15.10
CA GLU A 58 11.91 -10.69 -16.24
C GLU A 58 11.23 -10.33 -17.56
N ALA A 59 9.90 -10.23 -17.59
CA ALA A 59 9.15 -9.91 -18.80
C ALA A 59 9.18 -8.42 -19.18
N ARG A 60 9.74 -7.53 -18.33
CA ARG A 60 9.66 -6.09 -18.54
C ARG A 60 10.62 -5.64 -19.66
N ALA A 61 10.07 -4.99 -20.69
CA ALA A 61 10.84 -4.25 -21.68
C ALA A 61 11.37 -2.93 -21.10
N ASP A 62 12.16 -2.20 -21.89
CA ASP A 62 12.63 -0.87 -21.50
C ASP A 62 11.46 0.04 -21.13
N TRP A 63 11.66 0.78 -20.04
CA TRP A 63 10.59 1.55 -19.44
C TRP A 63 10.50 2.88 -20.15
N CYS A 64 9.43 3.10 -20.92
CA CYS A 64 9.10 4.41 -21.48
C CYS A 64 8.68 5.37 -20.36
N ILE A 65 9.48 6.40 -20.12
CA ILE A 65 9.32 7.32 -18.99
C ILE A 65 8.75 8.67 -19.37
N SER A 66 8.72 9.03 -20.65
CA SER A 66 8.16 10.30 -21.10
C SER A 66 6.67 10.18 -21.46
N ARG A 67 5.91 11.25 -21.21
CA ARG A 67 4.48 11.37 -21.50
C ARG A 67 4.20 12.75 -22.10
N GLN A 68 3.45 12.79 -23.20
CA GLN A 68 2.99 14.04 -23.81
C GLN A 68 1.76 14.56 -23.05
N ARG A 69 1.99 15.06 -21.83
CA ARG A 69 0.96 15.58 -20.92
C ARG A 69 1.41 16.92 -20.37
N THR A 70 0.44 17.72 -19.96
CA THR A 70 0.69 19.03 -19.33
C THR A 70 0.75 18.95 -17.80
N TRP A 71 0.27 17.85 -17.21
CA TRP A 71 0.29 17.63 -15.77
C TRP A 71 1.24 16.49 -15.41
N GLY A 72 2.32 16.82 -14.71
CA GLY A 72 3.34 15.87 -14.25
C GLY A 72 4.68 16.57 -14.00
N VAL A 73 5.65 15.84 -13.46
CA VAL A 73 7.02 16.34 -13.30
C VAL A 73 7.68 16.47 -14.67
N PRO A 74 8.25 17.62 -15.06
CA PRO A 74 8.93 17.75 -16.34
C PRO A 74 10.15 16.84 -16.46
N VAL A 75 10.45 16.39 -17.69
CA VAL A 75 11.68 15.64 -17.95
C VAL A 75 12.81 16.65 -18.24
N PRO A 76 13.87 16.75 -17.41
CA PRO A 76 14.88 17.81 -17.51
C PRO A 76 15.90 17.52 -18.63
N VAL A 77 15.42 17.50 -19.87
CA VAL A 77 16.21 17.19 -21.07
C VAL A 77 16.09 18.33 -22.06
N PHE A 78 17.23 18.73 -22.61
CA PHE A 78 17.33 19.74 -23.66
C PHE A 78 17.86 19.12 -24.94
N TYR A 79 17.65 19.78 -26.07
CA TYR A 79 18.16 19.38 -27.37
C TYR A 79 18.86 20.57 -28.00
N ASP A 80 19.99 20.34 -28.66
CA ASP A 80 20.65 21.39 -29.42
C ASP A 80 19.89 21.72 -30.73
N ALA A 81 20.38 22.73 -31.47
CA ALA A 81 19.79 23.14 -32.74
C ALA A 81 19.82 22.04 -33.83
N ALA A 82 20.64 21.00 -33.66
CA ALA A 82 20.71 19.84 -34.56
C ALA A 82 19.78 18.69 -34.09
N GLY A 83 19.05 18.87 -33.00
CA GLY A 83 18.16 17.87 -32.42
C GLY A 83 18.88 16.78 -31.62
N GLN A 84 20.16 16.96 -31.27
CA GLN A 84 20.88 16.03 -30.40
C GLN A 84 20.54 16.29 -28.93
N PRO A 85 20.28 15.23 -28.13
CA PRO A 85 19.91 15.40 -26.74
C PRO A 85 21.12 15.85 -25.90
N LEU A 86 20.95 16.94 -25.17
CA LEU A 86 21.89 17.47 -24.18
C LEU A 86 21.55 16.84 -22.81
N LEU A 87 22.10 15.65 -22.58
CA LEU A 87 21.91 14.88 -21.35
C LEU A 87 23.12 15.05 -20.44
N ASP A 88 23.00 15.94 -19.44
CA ASP A 88 24.04 16.18 -18.46
C ASP A 88 23.49 16.16 -17.03
N ALA A 89 24.23 15.49 -16.13
CA ALA A 89 23.83 15.33 -14.74
C ALA A 89 23.90 16.65 -13.95
N ALA A 90 24.83 17.56 -14.28
CA ALA A 90 24.90 18.85 -13.61
C ALA A 90 23.72 19.75 -14.03
N SER A 91 23.37 19.76 -15.31
CA SER A 91 22.16 20.41 -15.83
C SER A 91 20.90 19.89 -15.13
N ALA A 92 20.73 18.57 -15.05
CA ALA A 92 19.57 17.96 -14.40
C ALA A 92 19.46 18.32 -12.91
N ARG A 93 20.58 18.37 -12.18
CA ARG A 93 20.61 18.80 -10.77
C ARG A 93 20.27 20.28 -10.62
N LYS A 94 20.82 21.15 -11.49
CA LYS A 94 20.49 22.58 -11.45
C LYS A 94 19.02 22.84 -11.75
N VAL A 95 18.41 22.09 -12.67
CA VAL A 95 16.95 22.11 -12.85
C VAL A 95 16.23 21.69 -11.58
N ALA A 96 16.68 20.63 -10.91
CA ALA A 96 16.08 20.17 -9.65
C ALA A 96 16.16 21.24 -8.55
N ASP A 97 17.30 21.92 -8.39
CA ASP A 97 17.49 23.01 -7.42
C ASP A 97 16.52 24.18 -7.69
N ILE A 98 16.38 24.56 -8.97
CA ILE A 98 15.44 25.63 -9.39
C ILE A 98 13.99 25.21 -9.09
N VAL A 99 13.63 23.96 -9.39
CA VAL A 99 12.29 23.41 -9.14
C VAL A 99 12.01 23.29 -7.64
N GLU A 100 12.98 22.94 -6.82
CA GLU A 100 12.84 22.90 -5.36
C GLU A 100 12.55 24.29 -4.78
N ALA A 101 13.20 25.33 -5.32
CA ALA A 101 13.00 26.70 -4.87
C ALA A 101 11.70 27.35 -5.39
N ARG A 102 11.27 27.04 -6.62
CA ARG A 102 10.19 27.75 -7.33
C ARG A 102 8.96 26.91 -7.64
N GLY A 103 9.00 25.62 -7.39
CA GLY A 103 8.00 24.65 -7.83
C GLY A 103 8.15 24.26 -9.30
N THR A 104 7.46 23.19 -9.71
CA THR A 104 7.57 22.61 -11.06
C THR A 104 7.02 23.51 -12.17
N ASN A 105 6.13 24.46 -11.85
CA ASN A 105 5.54 25.38 -12.82
C ASN A 105 6.58 26.26 -13.53
N VAL A 106 7.72 26.53 -12.88
CA VAL A 106 8.82 27.30 -13.47
C VAL A 106 9.29 26.74 -14.82
N TRP A 107 9.18 25.41 -15.01
CA TRP A 107 9.51 24.76 -16.27
C TRP A 107 8.68 25.26 -17.44
N PHE A 108 7.42 25.62 -17.20
CA PHE A 108 6.49 26.07 -18.24
C PHE A 108 6.39 27.60 -18.31
N GLU A 109 6.63 28.30 -17.20
CA GLU A 109 6.54 29.76 -17.11
C GLU A 109 7.72 30.47 -17.80
N GLN A 110 8.90 29.87 -17.77
CA GLN A 110 10.10 30.41 -18.42
C GLN A 110 10.16 29.98 -19.89
N ASP A 111 10.99 30.64 -20.69
CA ASP A 111 11.27 30.24 -22.08
C ASP A 111 12.62 29.51 -22.20
N ASP A 112 12.93 29.02 -23.41
CA ASP A 112 14.18 28.29 -23.66
C ASP A 112 15.42 29.17 -23.48
N ALA A 113 15.33 30.49 -23.76
CA ALA A 113 16.44 31.41 -23.58
C ALA A 113 16.81 31.59 -22.11
N TRP A 114 15.81 31.64 -21.23
CA TRP A 114 16.02 31.66 -19.78
C TRP A 114 16.73 30.40 -19.30
N TRP A 115 16.26 29.21 -19.71
CA TRP A 115 16.91 27.95 -19.35
C TRP A 115 18.32 27.83 -19.95
N GLN A 116 18.56 28.35 -21.15
CA GLN A 116 19.91 28.40 -21.74
C GLN A 116 20.86 29.24 -20.88
N ALA A 117 20.42 30.43 -20.45
CA ALA A 117 21.22 31.31 -19.60
C ALA A 117 21.49 30.67 -18.23
N GLU A 118 20.46 30.10 -17.60
CA GLU A 118 20.60 29.46 -16.30
C GLU A 118 21.48 28.22 -16.37
N LEU A 119 21.34 27.37 -17.36
CA LEU A 119 22.07 26.10 -17.42
C LEU A 119 23.40 26.19 -18.20
N GLY A 120 23.70 27.33 -18.83
CA GLY A 120 24.87 27.49 -19.70
C GLY A 120 24.79 26.64 -20.97
N LEU A 121 23.57 26.42 -21.50
CA LEU A 121 23.36 25.62 -22.71
C LEU A 121 23.71 26.42 -23.97
N PRO A 122 24.07 25.74 -25.08
CA PRO A 122 24.35 26.40 -26.34
C PRO A 122 23.12 27.17 -26.86
N THR A 123 23.39 28.27 -27.56
CA THR A 123 22.34 29.09 -28.21
C THR A 123 21.48 28.24 -29.13
N GLY A 124 20.17 28.35 -28.97
CA GLY A 124 19.20 27.60 -29.76
C GLY A 124 18.87 26.21 -29.19
N ALA A 125 19.36 25.88 -27.99
CA ALA A 125 18.93 24.69 -27.29
C ALA A 125 17.46 24.82 -26.84
N VAL A 126 16.67 23.77 -27.06
CA VAL A 126 15.24 23.72 -26.76
C VAL A 126 14.93 22.63 -25.74
N ARG A 127 14.03 22.90 -24.81
CA ARG A 127 13.66 21.91 -23.78
C ARG A 127 12.67 20.87 -24.30
N ARG A 128 12.72 19.66 -23.71
CA ARG A 128 11.65 18.68 -23.83
C ARG A 128 10.43 19.16 -23.04
N LEU A 129 9.25 19.09 -23.66
CA LEU A 129 7.97 19.45 -23.02
C LEU A 129 7.20 18.25 -22.46
N ASP A 130 7.78 17.05 -22.53
CA ASP A 130 7.20 15.86 -21.93
C ASP A 130 7.31 15.90 -20.41
N THR A 131 6.38 15.22 -19.75
CA THR A 131 6.44 14.92 -18.32
C THR A 131 6.88 13.48 -18.09
N LEU A 132 7.34 13.19 -16.87
CA LEU A 132 7.63 11.86 -16.41
C LEU A 132 6.34 11.03 -16.29
N ASP A 133 6.51 9.72 -16.45
CA ASP A 133 5.53 8.71 -16.11
C ASP A 133 5.25 8.75 -14.60
N VAL A 134 3.99 8.76 -14.20
CA VAL A 134 3.58 8.83 -12.78
C VAL A 134 4.10 7.65 -11.94
N TRP A 135 4.48 6.55 -12.60
CA TRP A 135 5.14 5.42 -11.93
C TRP A 135 6.59 5.73 -11.54
N ILE A 136 7.27 6.68 -12.19
CA ILE A 136 8.53 7.22 -11.68
C ILE A 136 8.25 8.05 -10.43
N ASP A 137 7.31 8.99 -10.49
CA ASP A 137 7.00 9.88 -9.36
C ASP A 137 6.72 9.08 -8.09
N SER A 138 5.83 8.09 -8.17
CA SER A 138 5.54 7.19 -7.05
C SER A 138 6.71 6.23 -6.77
N GLY A 139 7.38 5.72 -7.80
CA GLY A 139 8.52 4.81 -7.66
C GLY A 139 9.70 5.41 -6.90
N VAL A 140 9.94 6.72 -7.00
CA VAL A 140 11.02 7.40 -6.25
C VAL A 140 10.58 7.87 -4.86
N SER A 141 9.39 7.49 -4.38
CA SER A 141 8.92 7.84 -3.02
C SER A 141 9.90 7.42 -1.90
N HIS A 142 10.67 6.35 -2.08
CA HIS A 142 11.72 5.97 -1.12
C HIS A 142 12.82 7.03 -1.00
N GLN A 143 13.15 7.75 -2.07
CA GLN A 143 14.06 8.90 -2.02
C GLN A 143 13.35 10.18 -1.58
N ALA A 144 12.20 10.45 -2.19
CA ALA A 144 11.50 11.72 -1.98
C ALA A 144 10.92 11.84 -0.56
N VAL A 145 10.64 10.72 0.09
CA VAL A 145 10.04 10.67 1.43
C VAL A 145 10.99 10.00 2.43
N LEU A 146 11.31 8.71 2.30
CA LEU A 146 12.05 7.99 3.35
C LEU A 146 13.42 8.60 3.64
N ARG A 147 14.16 9.05 2.61
CA ARG A 147 15.48 9.68 2.77
C ARG A 147 15.42 11.13 3.25
N ARG A 148 14.32 11.84 3.04
CA ARG A 148 14.18 13.27 3.39
C ARG A 148 13.67 13.50 4.81
N HIS A 149 13.11 12.47 5.44
CA HIS A 149 12.48 12.54 6.75
C HIS A 149 13.34 11.79 7.80
N PRO A 150 13.90 12.48 8.81
CA PRO A 150 14.80 11.85 9.79
C PRO A 150 14.13 10.78 10.68
N GLU A 151 12.80 10.83 10.79
CA GLU A 151 11.97 9.83 11.48
C GLU A 151 11.75 8.55 10.67
N LEU A 152 12.11 8.55 9.39
CA LEU A 152 11.98 7.42 8.48
C LEU A 152 13.36 6.84 8.15
N HIS A 153 13.37 5.65 7.57
CA HIS A 153 14.61 4.99 7.17
C HIS A 153 14.45 4.25 5.84
N PHE A 154 15.58 4.05 5.19
CA PHE A 154 15.70 3.21 4.00
C PHE A 154 16.62 2.03 4.34
N PRO A 155 16.25 0.78 3.95
CA PRO A 155 14.99 0.39 3.32
C PRO A 155 13.82 0.35 4.31
N ALA A 156 12.59 0.63 3.87
CA ALA A 156 11.40 0.53 4.72
C ALA A 156 11.20 -0.91 5.22
N ASP A 157 10.69 -1.08 6.44
CA ASP A 157 10.42 -2.43 6.95
C ASP A 157 9.29 -3.12 6.19
N VAL A 158 8.22 -2.39 5.85
CA VAL A 158 7.06 -2.94 5.15
C VAL A 158 6.56 -2.00 4.06
N TYR A 159 6.35 -2.55 2.87
CA TYR A 159 5.43 -2.00 1.85
C TYR A 159 4.15 -2.83 1.84
N ILE A 160 2.97 -2.20 1.80
CA ILE A 160 1.68 -2.90 1.76
C ILE A 160 0.75 -2.26 0.74
N GLU A 161 0.33 -3.01 -0.27
CA GLU A 161 -0.60 -2.55 -1.30
C GLU A 161 -1.30 -3.72 -1.99
N ALA A 162 -2.26 -3.40 -2.86
CA ALA A 162 -3.00 -4.37 -3.64
C ALA A 162 -2.14 -5.08 -4.70
N THR A 163 -2.63 -6.24 -5.13
CA THR A 163 -1.97 -7.13 -6.10
C THR A 163 -1.60 -6.50 -7.46
N ASP A 164 -2.25 -5.42 -7.88
CA ASP A 164 -1.88 -4.70 -9.10
C ASP A 164 -0.54 -3.98 -8.99
N GLN A 165 -0.08 -3.66 -7.77
CA GLN A 165 1.17 -2.94 -7.56
C GLN A 165 2.43 -3.75 -7.88
N HIS A 166 2.34 -5.07 -8.05
CA HIS A 166 3.44 -5.86 -8.63
C HIS A 166 3.82 -5.41 -10.05
N ARG A 167 2.91 -4.77 -10.79
CA ARG A 167 3.17 -4.14 -12.10
C ARG A 167 3.22 -2.61 -12.03
N GLY A 168 2.88 -2.05 -10.88
CA GLY A 168 2.86 -0.62 -10.59
C GLY A 168 3.94 -0.28 -9.58
N TRP A 169 3.52 0.20 -8.41
CA TRP A 169 4.39 0.86 -7.44
C TRP A 169 5.48 -0.01 -6.85
N PHE A 170 5.22 -1.29 -6.54
CA PHE A 170 6.25 -2.19 -6.00
C PHE A 170 7.41 -2.36 -6.99
N GLN A 171 7.09 -2.51 -8.27
CA GLN A 171 8.09 -2.71 -9.31
C GLN A 171 8.81 -1.41 -9.65
N SER A 172 8.09 -0.29 -9.81
CA SER A 172 8.75 0.99 -10.09
C SER A 172 9.65 1.43 -8.94
N SER A 173 9.24 1.18 -7.69
CA SER A 173 10.07 1.43 -6.50
C SER A 173 11.30 0.54 -6.49
N LEU A 174 11.15 -0.77 -6.76
CA LEU A 174 12.28 -1.70 -6.85
C LEU A 174 13.30 -1.25 -7.90
N LEU A 175 12.85 -0.95 -9.12
CA LEU A 175 13.73 -0.58 -10.22
C LEU A 175 14.47 0.73 -9.94
N THR A 176 13.77 1.75 -9.43
CA THR A 176 14.39 3.04 -9.11
C THR A 176 15.32 2.97 -7.91
N ALA A 177 14.97 2.20 -6.87
CA ALA A 177 15.84 1.99 -5.72
C ALA A 177 17.11 1.23 -6.08
N VAL A 178 17.01 0.18 -6.88
CA VAL A 178 18.18 -0.56 -7.36
C VAL A 178 19.06 0.32 -8.25
N ALA A 179 18.46 1.15 -9.09
CA ALA A 179 19.22 2.09 -9.94
C ALA A 179 19.97 3.17 -9.13
N LEU A 180 19.42 3.61 -8.00
CA LEU A 180 19.99 4.70 -7.19
C LEU A 180 20.87 4.22 -6.03
N GLU A 181 20.51 3.09 -5.42
CA GLU A 181 21.03 2.62 -4.12
C GLU A 181 21.56 1.17 -4.20
N GLY A 182 21.32 0.46 -5.31
CA GLY A 182 21.73 -0.94 -5.45
C GLY A 182 20.95 -1.94 -4.58
N ALA A 183 19.87 -1.52 -3.93
CA ALA A 183 19.08 -2.36 -3.02
C ALA A 183 17.56 -2.15 -3.20
N ALA A 184 16.76 -3.12 -2.73
CA ALA A 184 15.30 -2.98 -2.69
C ALA A 184 14.89 -1.90 -1.66
N PRO A 185 13.80 -1.14 -1.90
CA PRO A 185 13.38 -0.08 -0.98
C PRO A 185 12.57 -0.59 0.21
N TYR A 186 12.34 -1.89 0.31
CA TYR A 186 11.52 -2.56 1.31
C TYR A 186 12.15 -3.87 1.76
N ARG A 187 11.98 -4.24 3.04
CA ARG A 187 12.36 -5.55 3.58
C ARG A 187 11.26 -6.59 3.42
N THR A 188 10.02 -6.19 3.67
CA THR A 188 8.83 -7.04 3.52
C THR A 188 7.81 -6.37 2.60
N VAL A 189 7.18 -7.15 1.71
CA VAL A 189 6.06 -6.73 0.88
C VAL A 189 4.83 -7.53 1.22
N ILE A 190 3.79 -6.85 1.71
CA ILE A 190 2.47 -7.42 1.96
C ILE A 190 1.56 -7.09 0.78
N THR A 191 1.08 -8.13 0.11
CA THR A 191 0.14 -8.00 -1.01
C THR A 191 -1.24 -8.44 -0.56
N HIS A 192 -2.21 -7.52 -0.63
CA HIS A 192 -3.61 -7.84 -0.42
C HIS A 192 -4.40 -7.94 -1.74
N GLY A 193 -5.52 -8.66 -1.71
CA GLY A 193 -6.48 -8.71 -2.81
C GLY A 193 -7.34 -7.46 -2.88
N PHE A 194 -8.18 -7.40 -3.91
CA PHE A 194 -9.19 -6.35 -4.02
C PHE A 194 -10.41 -6.68 -3.18
N VAL A 195 -11.04 -5.62 -2.66
CA VAL A 195 -12.42 -5.69 -2.19
C VAL A 195 -13.34 -5.82 -3.42
N VAL A 196 -14.12 -6.89 -3.47
CA VAL A 196 -15.00 -7.22 -4.60
C VAL A 196 -16.44 -7.36 -4.12
N ASP A 197 -17.40 -7.06 -4.99
CA ASP A 197 -18.81 -7.31 -4.66
C ASP A 197 -19.05 -8.82 -4.48
N LYS A 198 -19.76 -9.19 -3.40
CA LYS A 198 -19.98 -10.60 -3.00
C LYS A 198 -20.64 -11.43 -4.10
N ASP A 199 -21.59 -10.86 -4.85
CA ASP A 199 -22.41 -11.58 -5.81
C ASP A 199 -21.70 -11.70 -7.17
N THR A 200 -21.08 -10.61 -7.63
CA THR A 200 -20.48 -10.53 -8.96
C THR A 200 -19.00 -10.91 -9.00
N ARG A 201 -18.31 -10.93 -7.85
CA ARG A 201 -16.85 -11.10 -7.72
C ARG A 201 -16.04 -10.10 -8.54
N LYS A 202 -16.65 -8.99 -8.96
CA LYS A 202 -15.97 -7.95 -9.76
C LYS A 202 -15.42 -6.87 -8.85
N LYS A 203 -14.24 -6.36 -9.22
CA LYS A 203 -13.69 -5.13 -8.65
C LYS A 203 -14.67 -3.99 -8.88
N VAL A 204 -14.99 -3.26 -7.83
CA VAL A 204 -15.81 -2.07 -7.94
C VAL A 204 -14.97 -0.94 -8.53
N SER A 205 -15.37 -0.51 -9.72
CA SER A 205 -14.71 0.60 -10.44
C SER A 205 -15.54 1.87 -10.28
N LYS A 206 -14.86 3.01 -10.03
CA LYS A 206 -15.50 4.34 -9.92
C LYS A 206 -16.35 4.70 -11.15
N SER A 207 -16.05 4.12 -12.32
CA SER A 207 -16.79 4.37 -13.58
C SER A 207 -18.17 3.71 -13.69
N ALA A 208 -18.57 2.85 -12.75
CA ALA A 208 -19.85 2.14 -12.78
C ALA A 208 -20.96 2.81 -11.93
N GLN A 209 -20.75 4.05 -11.45
CA GLN A 209 -21.66 4.79 -10.55
C GLN A 209 -22.96 5.30 -11.21
N GLY A 210 -23.57 4.53 -12.12
CA GLY A 210 -24.78 4.93 -12.86
C GLY A 210 -26.05 4.13 -12.55
N THR A 211 -25.94 2.96 -11.94
CA THR A 211 -27.10 2.08 -11.70
C THR A 211 -26.97 1.40 -10.33
N TYR A 212 -27.86 1.77 -9.40
CA TYR A 212 -28.07 1.22 -8.05
C TYR A 212 -26.85 0.51 -7.44
N VAL A 213 -25.98 1.29 -6.78
CA VAL A 213 -24.70 0.82 -6.26
C VAL A 213 -24.83 0.64 -4.75
N LYS A 214 -24.75 -0.61 -4.27
CA LYS A 214 -24.54 -0.89 -2.84
C LYS A 214 -23.39 0.00 -2.34
N PRO A 215 -23.56 0.78 -1.27
CA PRO A 215 -22.48 1.62 -0.78
C PRO A 215 -21.30 0.72 -0.45
N MET A 216 -20.16 0.95 -1.10
CA MET A 216 -18.89 0.28 -0.80
C MET A 216 -17.80 1.29 -0.39
N ASP A 217 -18.18 2.56 -0.23
CA ASP A 217 -17.29 3.59 0.28
C ASP A 217 -17.11 3.40 1.79
N ALA A 218 -15.88 3.49 2.26
CA ALA A 218 -15.57 3.28 3.67
C ALA A 218 -16.29 4.27 4.57
N ALA A 219 -16.47 5.53 4.12
CA ALA A 219 -17.15 6.56 4.90
C ALA A 219 -18.59 6.16 5.26
N HIS A 220 -19.31 5.52 4.34
CA HIS A 220 -20.66 5.02 4.61
C HIS A 220 -20.69 4.02 5.78
N PHE A 221 -19.76 3.06 5.82
CA PHE A 221 -19.71 2.07 6.89
C PHE A 221 -19.19 2.64 8.20
N VAL A 222 -18.28 3.62 8.14
CA VAL A 222 -17.85 4.35 9.33
C VAL A 222 -19.02 5.12 9.94
N GLU A 223 -19.83 5.80 9.13
CA GLU A 223 -21.00 6.53 9.62
C GLU A 223 -22.05 5.59 10.22
N LYS A 224 -22.30 4.43 9.57
CA LYS A 224 -23.34 3.49 10.00
C LYS A 224 -22.94 2.59 11.17
N TYR A 225 -21.71 2.08 11.18
CA TYR A 225 -21.26 1.05 12.12
C TYR A 225 -20.13 1.52 13.05
N GLY A 226 -19.50 2.65 12.76
CA GLY A 226 -18.32 3.15 13.48
C GLY A 226 -17.01 2.61 12.90
N ALA A 227 -15.94 3.40 13.07
CA ALA A 227 -14.62 3.07 12.53
C ALA A 227 -14.06 1.75 13.08
N ASP A 228 -14.30 1.43 14.35
CA ASP A 228 -13.80 0.19 14.96
C ASP A 228 -14.41 -1.06 14.33
N VAL A 229 -15.68 -1.03 13.93
CA VAL A 229 -16.31 -2.17 13.24
C VAL A 229 -15.70 -2.35 11.85
N VAL A 230 -15.38 -1.26 11.15
CA VAL A 230 -14.66 -1.31 9.86
C VAL A 230 -13.25 -1.86 10.02
N ARG A 231 -12.53 -1.47 11.09
CA ARG A 231 -11.20 -2.02 11.41
C ARG A 231 -11.27 -3.50 11.79
N LEU A 232 -12.29 -3.88 12.56
CA LEU A 232 -12.53 -5.27 12.94
C LEU A 232 -12.86 -6.13 11.70
N TRP A 233 -13.63 -5.59 10.76
CA TRP A 233 -13.84 -6.22 9.46
C TRP A 233 -12.51 -6.46 8.75
N ALA A 234 -11.68 -5.43 8.58
CA ALA A 234 -10.38 -5.55 7.92
C ALA A 234 -9.47 -6.58 8.61
N ALA A 235 -9.49 -6.65 9.94
CA ALA A 235 -8.74 -7.65 10.70
C ALA A 235 -9.31 -9.07 10.56
N SER A 236 -10.62 -9.23 10.32
CA SER A 236 -11.29 -10.53 10.28
C SER A 236 -11.18 -11.28 8.95
N VAL A 237 -10.84 -10.58 7.86
CA VAL A 237 -10.84 -11.16 6.50
C VAL A 237 -9.52 -11.82 6.15
N GLU A 238 -9.58 -12.82 5.26
CA GLU A 238 -8.40 -13.34 4.58
C GLU A 238 -7.99 -12.38 3.47
N PHE A 239 -7.10 -11.43 3.79
CA PHE A 239 -6.77 -10.33 2.89
C PHE A 239 -5.85 -10.73 1.73
N THR A 240 -5.18 -11.89 1.79
CA THR A 240 -4.24 -12.33 0.74
C THR A 240 -4.94 -12.76 -0.56
N HIS A 241 -6.28 -12.88 -0.52
CA HIS A 241 -7.15 -13.17 -1.65
C HIS A 241 -8.13 -12.01 -1.91
N GLU A 242 -8.87 -12.08 -3.02
CA GLU A 242 -10.00 -11.17 -3.22
C GLU A 242 -10.99 -11.30 -2.06
N VAL A 243 -11.40 -10.15 -1.51
CA VAL A 243 -12.23 -10.08 -0.31
C VAL A 243 -13.66 -9.77 -0.72
N PRO A 244 -14.59 -10.74 -0.65
CA PRO A 244 -16.00 -10.50 -0.92
C PRO A 244 -16.58 -9.55 0.11
N PHE A 245 -17.26 -8.51 -0.35
CA PHE A 245 -17.81 -7.46 0.48
C PHE A 245 -19.34 -7.51 0.50
N SER A 246 -19.91 -7.51 1.70
CA SER A 246 -21.36 -7.42 1.90
C SER A 246 -21.70 -6.72 3.20
N GLU A 247 -22.82 -6.00 3.19
CA GLU A 247 -23.34 -5.31 4.37
C GLU A 247 -23.72 -6.28 5.50
N GLU A 248 -24.19 -7.48 5.16
CA GLU A 248 -24.47 -8.57 6.11
C GLU A 248 -23.26 -8.90 6.99
N SER A 249 -22.05 -8.85 6.42
CA SER A 249 -20.80 -9.09 7.15
C SER A 249 -20.61 -8.10 8.30
N PHE A 250 -21.06 -6.85 8.16
CA PHE A 250 -20.93 -5.82 9.19
C PHE A 250 -21.91 -6.02 10.34
N SER A 251 -23.10 -6.56 10.08
CA SER A 251 -24.04 -6.90 11.15
C SER A 251 -23.45 -7.96 12.09
N LEU A 252 -22.91 -9.05 11.52
CA LEU A 252 -22.27 -10.12 12.30
C LEU A 252 -21.06 -9.61 13.11
N LEU A 253 -20.26 -8.73 12.51
CA LEU A 253 -19.10 -8.12 13.19
C LEU A 253 -19.52 -7.14 14.28
N THR A 254 -20.66 -6.47 14.13
CA THR A 254 -21.21 -5.60 15.17
C THR A 254 -21.55 -6.41 16.42
N ASP A 255 -22.07 -7.63 16.26
CA ASP A 255 -22.37 -8.51 17.40
C ASP A 255 -21.09 -9.00 18.10
N ALA A 256 -20.06 -9.39 17.33
CA ALA A 256 -18.75 -9.71 17.90
C ALA A 256 -18.12 -8.50 18.65
N TYR A 257 -18.19 -7.31 18.06
CA TYR A 257 -17.73 -6.07 18.70
C TYR A 257 -18.47 -5.80 20.02
N ARG A 258 -19.79 -5.94 20.04
CA ARG A 258 -20.61 -5.79 21.26
C ARG A 258 -20.22 -6.82 22.31
N GLN A 259 -19.95 -8.06 21.91
CA GLN A 259 -19.50 -9.11 22.83
C GLN A 259 -18.18 -8.72 23.52
N PHE A 260 -17.19 -8.25 22.76
CA PHE A 260 -15.91 -7.79 23.33
C PHE A 260 -16.13 -6.64 24.31
N ARG A 261 -16.91 -5.64 23.89
CA ARG A 261 -17.24 -4.49 24.72
C ARG A 261 -17.94 -4.92 26.01
N ASN A 262 -18.89 -5.84 25.95
CA ASN A 262 -19.65 -6.29 27.12
C ASN A 262 -18.78 -7.06 28.10
N VAL A 263 -17.92 -7.96 27.62
CA VAL A 263 -16.98 -8.70 28.47
C VAL A 263 -16.02 -7.73 29.17
N LEU A 264 -15.40 -6.82 28.42
CA LEU A 264 -14.51 -5.80 29.00
C LEU A 264 -15.25 -4.89 29.99
N ARG A 265 -16.50 -4.51 29.72
CA ARG A 265 -17.32 -3.72 30.64
C ARG A 265 -17.58 -4.48 31.95
N ILE A 266 -17.90 -5.77 31.89
CA ILE A 266 -18.11 -6.59 33.10
C ILE A 266 -16.81 -6.66 33.90
N LEU A 267 -15.67 -6.92 33.25
CA LEU A 267 -14.37 -6.97 33.94
C LEU A 267 -14.08 -5.62 34.62
N LEU A 268 -14.17 -4.50 33.88
CA LEU A 268 -13.93 -3.16 34.43
C LEU A 268 -14.85 -2.78 35.58
N ALA A 269 -16.13 -3.13 35.52
CA ALA A 269 -17.09 -2.83 36.58
C ALA A 269 -16.75 -3.53 37.91
N ASN A 270 -16.08 -4.67 37.83
CA ASN A 270 -15.63 -5.45 38.99
C ASN A 270 -14.22 -5.06 39.48
N LEU A 271 -13.65 -3.94 39.02
CA LEU A 271 -12.37 -3.41 39.50
C LEU A 271 -12.50 -2.16 40.37
N HIS A 272 -13.73 -1.74 40.72
CA HIS A 272 -13.99 -0.45 41.36
C HIS A 272 -13.39 -0.29 42.76
N ASP A 273 -13.16 -1.39 43.47
CA ASP A 273 -12.58 -1.49 44.81
C ASP A 273 -11.17 -2.11 44.80
N MET A 274 -10.58 -2.33 43.60
CA MET A 274 -9.26 -2.92 43.47
C MET A 274 -8.17 -1.97 44.00
N PRO A 275 -7.25 -2.43 44.86
CA PRO A 275 -6.22 -1.58 45.42
C PRO A 275 -5.23 -1.07 44.35
N PRO A 276 -4.66 0.15 44.53
CA PRO A 276 -3.59 0.65 43.68
C PRO A 276 -2.39 -0.30 43.70
N GLY A 277 -1.92 -0.72 42.52
CA GLY A 277 -0.84 -1.71 42.37
C GLY A 277 -1.30 -3.11 41.97
N GLY A 278 -2.62 -3.37 41.95
CA GLY A 278 -3.21 -4.64 41.51
C GLY A 278 -3.36 -5.67 42.63
N ALA A 279 -3.96 -6.82 42.29
CA ALA A 279 -4.19 -7.91 43.23
C ALA A 279 -2.97 -8.86 43.30
N THR A 280 -2.70 -9.41 44.48
CA THR A 280 -1.74 -10.52 44.67
C THR A 280 -2.38 -11.84 44.21
N LEU A 281 -1.56 -12.83 43.86
CA LEU A 281 -2.04 -14.19 43.58
C LEU A 281 -2.32 -15.00 44.85
N ASP A 282 -2.08 -14.43 46.04
CA ASP A 282 -2.40 -15.05 47.31
C ASP A 282 -3.91 -15.33 47.39
N GLY A 283 -4.28 -16.59 47.60
CA GLY A 283 -5.69 -17.03 47.62
C GLY A 283 -6.31 -17.25 46.23
N ALA A 284 -5.53 -17.16 45.14
CA ALA A 284 -6.01 -17.51 43.80
C ALA A 284 -6.48 -18.97 43.74
N THR A 285 -7.68 -19.18 43.23
CA THR A 285 -8.22 -20.52 43.02
C THR A 285 -7.62 -21.17 41.77
N THR A 286 -7.78 -22.48 41.62
CA THR A 286 -7.40 -23.18 40.37
C THR A 286 -8.06 -22.57 39.13
N VAL A 287 -9.29 -22.05 39.26
CA VAL A 287 -10.00 -21.39 38.16
C VAL A 287 -9.35 -20.06 37.78
N ASP A 288 -8.86 -19.30 38.77
CA ASP A 288 -8.15 -18.04 38.53
C ASP A 288 -6.79 -18.31 37.86
N LEU A 289 -6.04 -19.29 38.37
CA LEU A 289 -4.76 -19.71 37.78
C LEU A 289 -4.95 -20.25 36.35
N TRP A 290 -6.02 -21.01 36.11
CA TRP A 290 -6.39 -21.46 34.77
C TRP A 290 -6.66 -20.28 33.83
N MET A 291 -7.46 -19.28 34.25
CA MET A 291 -7.76 -18.12 33.41
C MET A 291 -6.50 -17.32 33.08
N LEU A 292 -5.59 -17.14 34.04
CA LEU A 292 -4.30 -16.50 33.79
C LEU A 292 -3.44 -17.30 32.80
N SER A 293 -3.42 -18.64 32.91
CA SER A 293 -2.74 -19.50 31.93
C SER A 293 -3.35 -19.34 30.53
N ARG A 294 -4.68 -19.32 30.42
CA ARG A 294 -5.40 -19.12 29.15
C ARG A 294 -5.07 -17.76 28.53
N LEU A 295 -4.98 -16.71 29.35
CA LEU A 295 -4.56 -15.39 28.89
C LEU A 295 -3.14 -15.43 28.30
N GLN A 296 -2.20 -16.15 28.93
CA GLN A 296 -0.84 -16.28 28.39
C GLN A 296 -0.79 -17.03 27.04
N ASP A 297 -1.63 -18.06 26.88
CA ASP A 297 -1.78 -18.74 25.59
C ASP A 297 -2.28 -17.76 24.51
N VAL A 298 -3.28 -16.95 24.85
CA VAL A 298 -3.85 -15.93 23.94
C VAL A 298 -2.81 -14.87 23.58
N ILE A 299 -2.08 -14.34 24.55
CA ILE A 299 -1.00 -13.36 24.32
C ILE A 299 0.04 -13.95 23.37
N SER A 300 0.47 -15.19 23.60
CA SER A 300 1.47 -15.87 22.76
C SER A 300 0.96 -16.05 21.33
N LEU A 301 -0.27 -16.58 21.17
CA LEU A 301 -0.88 -16.82 19.86
C LEU A 301 -1.10 -15.51 19.08
N CYS A 302 -1.60 -14.47 19.72
CA CYS A 302 -1.81 -13.16 19.09
C CYS A 302 -0.48 -12.50 18.71
N THR A 303 0.54 -12.60 19.56
CA THR A 303 1.87 -12.04 19.27
C THR A 303 2.50 -12.70 18.05
N GLU A 304 2.46 -14.03 17.95
CA GLU A 304 2.97 -14.75 16.78
C GLU A 304 2.15 -14.45 15.51
N ALA A 305 0.83 -14.34 15.64
CA ALA A 305 -0.04 -13.96 14.52
C ALA A 305 0.25 -12.54 14.03
N TYR A 306 0.48 -11.57 14.91
CA TYR A 306 0.89 -10.21 14.51
C TYR A 306 2.24 -10.18 13.80
N LYS A 307 3.24 -10.94 14.28
CA LYS A 307 4.55 -11.07 13.61
C LYS A 307 4.43 -11.64 12.20
N ALA A 308 3.48 -12.57 12.00
CA ALA A 308 3.19 -13.18 10.71
C ALA A 308 2.18 -12.39 9.85
N TYR A 309 1.73 -11.21 10.30
CA TYR A 309 0.68 -10.42 9.67
C TYR A 309 -0.67 -11.16 9.51
N ASP A 310 -0.93 -12.20 10.31
CA ASP A 310 -2.18 -12.97 10.32
C ASP A 310 -3.21 -12.34 11.26
N PHE A 311 -3.75 -11.20 10.86
CA PHE A 311 -4.73 -10.46 11.66
C PHE A 311 -6.03 -11.25 11.89
N ARG A 312 -6.37 -12.15 10.95
CA ARG A 312 -7.57 -12.99 11.04
C ARG A 312 -7.45 -13.99 12.19
N ARG A 313 -6.28 -14.59 12.37
CA ARG A 313 -6.01 -15.45 13.52
C ARG A 313 -6.09 -14.68 14.83
N VAL A 314 -5.57 -13.45 14.90
CA VAL A 314 -5.73 -12.60 16.09
C VAL A 314 -7.22 -12.41 16.40
N PHE A 315 -8.02 -12.02 15.41
CA PHE A 315 -9.47 -11.85 15.58
C PHE A 315 -10.15 -13.12 16.10
N GLN A 316 -9.87 -14.28 15.50
CA GLN A 316 -10.46 -15.56 15.91
C GLN A 316 -10.06 -15.96 17.33
N THR A 317 -8.79 -15.81 17.69
CA THR A 317 -8.28 -16.14 19.03
C THR A 317 -8.94 -15.26 20.09
N LEU A 318 -9.00 -13.94 19.87
CA LEU A 318 -9.67 -13.03 20.79
C LEU A 318 -11.17 -13.31 20.86
N ASN A 319 -11.81 -13.62 19.73
CA ASN A 319 -13.24 -13.90 19.70
C ASN A 319 -13.60 -15.14 20.53
N GLN A 320 -12.82 -16.21 20.39
CA GLN A 320 -12.99 -17.43 21.17
C GLN A 320 -12.73 -17.17 22.66
N PHE A 321 -11.64 -16.47 23.01
CA PHE A 321 -11.30 -16.18 24.39
C PHE A 321 -12.36 -15.34 25.09
N CYS A 322 -12.83 -14.25 24.46
CA CYS A 322 -13.87 -13.40 25.02
C CYS A 322 -15.21 -14.14 25.17
N THR A 323 -15.63 -14.89 24.16
CA THR A 323 -16.95 -15.51 24.14
C THR A 323 -17.04 -16.73 25.04
N VAL A 324 -16.02 -17.59 25.02
CA VAL A 324 -16.06 -18.88 25.72
C VAL A 324 -15.33 -18.81 27.04
N ASP A 325 -14.02 -18.56 27.00
CA ASP A 325 -13.17 -18.65 28.18
C ASP A 325 -13.56 -17.59 29.23
N LEU A 326 -13.71 -16.33 28.83
CA LEU A 326 -14.13 -15.24 29.72
C LEU A 326 -15.63 -15.23 29.98
N SER A 327 -16.47 -15.01 28.96
CA SER A 327 -17.89 -14.73 29.19
C SER A 327 -18.67 -15.95 29.68
N ALA A 328 -18.54 -17.10 29.01
CA ALA A 328 -19.38 -18.26 29.29
C ALA A 328 -18.89 -19.10 30.47
N ILE A 329 -17.58 -19.10 30.74
CA ILE A 329 -16.97 -19.91 31.80
C ILE A 329 -16.57 -19.03 32.99
N TYR A 330 -15.57 -18.17 32.84
CA TYR A 330 -14.94 -17.53 34.00
C TYR A 330 -15.84 -16.51 34.69
N VAL A 331 -16.45 -15.59 33.94
CA VAL A 331 -17.39 -14.61 34.49
C VAL A 331 -18.56 -15.30 35.16
N ASP A 332 -19.08 -16.38 34.57
CA ASP A 332 -20.23 -17.10 35.15
C ASP A 332 -19.87 -17.83 36.45
N LEU A 333 -18.74 -18.55 36.47
CA LEU A 333 -18.25 -19.26 37.66
C LEU A 333 -17.87 -18.31 38.81
N THR A 334 -17.43 -17.10 38.50
CA THR A 334 -16.93 -16.14 39.50
C THR A 334 -17.99 -15.18 40.03
N LYS A 335 -19.23 -15.18 39.50
CA LYS A 335 -20.32 -14.30 39.97
C LYS A 335 -20.51 -14.33 41.48
N ASN A 336 -20.55 -15.53 42.08
CA ASN A 336 -20.75 -15.71 43.52
C ASN A 336 -19.59 -15.21 44.40
N ARG A 337 -18.45 -14.87 43.79
CA ARG A 337 -17.28 -14.29 44.49
C ARG A 337 -17.18 -12.78 44.29
N LEU A 338 -17.80 -12.25 43.24
CA LEU A 338 -17.74 -10.84 42.84
C LEU A 338 -18.97 -10.04 43.27
N TYR A 339 -20.13 -10.70 43.42
CA TYR A 339 -21.35 -10.16 44.02
C TYR A 339 -21.52 -10.68 45.44
#